data_AF-A0A9D9Y8B0-F1
#
_entry.id   AF-A0A9D9Y8B0-F1
#
_cell.length_a   1.000
_cell.length_b   1.000
_cell.length_c   1.000
_cell.angle_alpha   90.00
_cell.angle_beta   90.00
_cell.angle_gamma   90.00
#
_symmetry.space_group_name_H-M   'P 1'
#
loop_
_entity.id
_entity.type
_entity.pdbx_description
1 polymer ?
#
loop_
_entity_poly.entity_id
_entity_poly.type
_entity_poly.pdbx_seq_one_letter_code
_entity_poly.pdbx_strand_id
1 'polypeptide(L)'
;MKFTEITFATLILVVFLFFGTAAYFLYQEQLETKNLSIHLSHKIQEFEEQKIATTPSIIVGGNSSTVITTATSAQLWSNLQKTVQNTVVQLFVQKASFNLLEPYKVPEAGVQYGSGFFINEEGEIITNAHVVNQAAMIHMQIPSFGKYQFEVDLVGIMPEKDFALLKVRPEGLALIRAALGKVPYLSLGDSDIMRRGDEVMALGYPLGQQSLKSTTGVISGREGGMIQMSAPINPGNSGGPSINTHGEVVGINTSMIREAQNVGYIIQINDVKVFLKELRVERLVRKPYLGILQSMATEDLVRSLGNPLPGGVYIVDVLADSPLKGKLESGDMVYEINGIKIDLYGDMMVPWSEDKVSTAEYVARLTLGQNVSFVVYRKGVRKTFSCDFERKKLAPIRHIFPGYEPIDYEVFGGLVVMQLSLNHIPLLLGLASGLAKYVEDKNQTEPILVVTHVMPNSPAQRCRLQLVGSTLKLVNGKPVKTLAELRQAIAQTEEILTVKTSDNAMVAISKKDLLDNEVRLARTYAYQIAAGMETLIKKELTKQGNLGTTK
;
A
#
# COMPACT_ATOMS: atom_id res chain seq x y z
N MET A 1 -4.32 -68.72 -27.02
CA MET A 1 -4.09 -68.81 -25.56
C MET A 1 -2.67 -68.33 -25.18
N LYS A 2 -2.23 -67.15 -25.67
CA LYS A 2 -0.89 -66.58 -25.36
C LYS A 2 -0.87 -65.05 -25.14
N PHE A 3 -2.01 -64.37 -25.28
CA PHE A 3 -2.09 -62.90 -25.15
C PHE A 3 -2.58 -62.42 -23.78
N THR A 4 -3.19 -63.28 -22.97
CA THR A 4 -3.72 -62.94 -21.63
C THR A 4 -2.69 -63.12 -20.51
N GLU A 5 -1.68 -63.97 -20.67
CA GLU A 5 -0.63 -64.14 -19.64
C GLU A 5 0.40 -63.01 -19.66
N ILE A 6 0.69 -62.44 -20.82
CA ILE A 6 1.68 -61.37 -20.96
C ILE A 6 1.19 -60.06 -20.32
N THR A 7 -0.11 -59.76 -20.39
CA THR A 7 -0.71 -58.57 -19.78
C THR A 7 -0.84 -58.67 -18.25
N PHE A 8 -1.04 -59.87 -17.71
CA PHE A 8 -1.09 -60.06 -16.26
C PHE A 8 0.31 -59.97 -15.63
N ALA A 9 1.33 -60.55 -16.28
CA ALA A 9 2.72 -60.46 -15.83
C ALA A 9 3.27 -59.02 -15.87
N THR A 10 2.91 -58.23 -16.89
CA THR A 10 3.31 -56.80 -16.94
C THR A 10 2.58 -55.96 -15.88
N LEU A 11 1.30 -56.22 -15.61
CA LEU A 11 0.56 -55.52 -14.57
C LEU A 11 1.15 -55.79 -13.18
N ILE A 12 1.51 -57.05 -12.89
CA ILE A 12 2.18 -57.42 -11.63
C ILE A 12 3.53 -56.70 -11.50
N LEU A 13 4.34 -56.66 -12.57
CA LEU A 13 5.63 -55.99 -12.54
C LEU A 13 5.51 -54.48 -12.27
N VAL A 14 4.52 -53.81 -12.87
CA VAL A 14 4.24 -52.39 -12.65
C VAL A 14 3.77 -52.13 -11.22
N VAL A 15 2.93 -52.99 -10.66
CA VAL A 15 2.47 -52.88 -9.27
C VAL A 15 3.64 -53.07 -8.30
N PHE A 16 4.52 -54.05 -8.51
CA PHE A 16 5.70 -54.24 -7.67
C PHE A 16 6.70 -53.08 -7.76
N LEU A 17 6.89 -52.50 -8.95
CA LEU A 17 7.71 -51.30 -9.12
C LEU A 17 7.12 -50.10 -8.38
N PHE A 18 5.80 -49.92 -8.42
CA PHE A 18 5.12 -48.79 -7.77
C PHE A 18 5.11 -48.91 -6.23
N PHE A 19 4.86 -50.12 -5.71
CA PHE A 19 4.95 -50.36 -4.26
C PHE A 19 6.39 -50.35 -3.75
N GLY A 20 7.35 -50.82 -4.56
CA GLY A 20 8.78 -50.77 -4.22
C GLY A 20 9.30 -49.34 -4.14
N THR A 21 8.92 -48.46 -5.07
CA THR A 21 9.29 -47.05 -5.02
C THR A 21 8.60 -46.32 -3.86
N ALA A 22 7.31 -46.56 -3.61
CA ALA A 22 6.60 -45.97 -2.47
C ALA A 22 7.21 -46.41 -1.11
N ALA A 23 7.55 -47.69 -0.96
CA ALA A 23 8.21 -48.21 0.24
C ALA A 23 9.62 -47.62 0.41
N TYR A 24 10.36 -47.42 -0.69
CA TYR A 24 11.66 -46.77 -0.66
C TYR A 24 11.55 -45.30 -0.22
N PHE A 25 10.57 -44.55 -0.73
CA PHE A 25 10.35 -43.16 -0.31
C PHE A 25 9.95 -43.04 1.17
N LEU A 26 9.05 -43.90 1.65
CA LEU A 26 8.68 -43.95 3.07
C LEU A 26 9.87 -44.31 3.96
N TYR A 27 10.73 -45.23 3.52
CA TYR A 27 11.95 -45.60 4.23
C TYR A 27 12.97 -44.43 4.29
N GLN A 28 13.11 -43.67 3.20
CA GLN A 28 13.96 -42.48 3.17
C GLN A 28 13.44 -41.37 4.10
N GLU A 29 12.12 -41.12 4.09
CA GLU A 29 11.49 -40.15 4.99
C GLU A 29 11.65 -40.54 6.47
N GLN A 30 11.58 -41.85 6.77
CA GLN A 30 11.81 -42.37 8.11
C GLN A 30 13.28 -42.26 8.55
N LEU A 31 14.24 -42.41 7.63
CA LEU A 31 15.66 -42.18 7.89
C LEU A 31 15.95 -40.69 8.13
N GLU A 32 15.36 -39.79 7.35
CA GLU A 32 15.52 -38.34 7.53
C GLU A 32 14.94 -37.86 8.86
N THR A 33 13.74 -38.31 9.23
CA THR A 33 13.14 -37.98 10.54
C THR A 33 13.97 -38.52 11.71
N LYS A 34 14.52 -39.74 11.58
CA LYS A 34 15.42 -40.31 12.59
C LYS A 34 16.73 -39.51 12.71
N ASN A 35 17.35 -39.14 11.58
CA ASN A 35 18.56 -38.33 11.58
C ASN A 35 18.32 -36.92 12.15
N LEU A 36 17.16 -36.31 11.85
CA LEU A 36 16.75 -35.03 12.41
C LEU A 36 16.56 -35.12 13.92
N SER A 37 15.95 -36.20 14.42
CA SER A 37 15.76 -36.42 15.86
C SER A 37 17.09 -36.56 16.62
N ILE A 38 18.07 -37.27 16.03
CA ILE A 38 19.42 -37.43 16.60
C ILE A 38 20.18 -36.10 16.60
N HIS A 39 20.06 -35.33 15.52
CA HIS A 39 20.69 -34.00 15.43
C HIS A 39 20.10 -33.01 16.44
N LEU A 40 18.78 -33.04 16.64
CA LEU A 40 18.09 -32.23 17.65
C LEU A 40 18.49 -32.63 19.07
N SER A 41 18.60 -33.94 19.38
CA SER A 41 19.05 -34.39 20.70
C SER A 41 20.49 -33.96 21.02
N HIS A 42 21.39 -34.01 20.03
CA HIS A 42 22.77 -33.58 20.20
C HIS A 42 22.87 -32.06 20.42
N LYS A 43 22.07 -31.26 19.70
CA LYS A 43 22.00 -29.81 19.92
C LYS A 43 21.40 -29.44 21.27
N ILE A 44 20.41 -30.19 21.76
CA ILE A 44 19.85 -29.98 23.10
C ILE A 44 20.92 -30.28 24.17
N GLN A 45 21.70 -31.34 23.99
CA GLN A 45 22.80 -31.69 24.90
C GLN A 45 23.93 -30.64 24.88
N GLU A 46 24.34 -30.14 23.71
CA GLU A 46 25.28 -29.02 23.59
C GLU A 46 24.76 -27.75 24.29
N PHE A 47 23.44 -27.50 24.21
CA PHE A 47 22.81 -26.36 24.86
C PHE A 47 22.79 -26.51 26.39
N GLU A 48 22.60 -27.73 26.91
CA GLU A 48 22.71 -28.02 28.35
C GLU A 48 24.16 -27.92 28.86
N GLU A 49 25.14 -28.42 28.10
CA GLU A 49 26.56 -28.32 28.45
C GLU A 49 27.06 -26.85 28.47
N GLN A 50 26.60 -26.00 27.54
CA GLN A 50 26.86 -24.55 27.57
C GLN A 50 26.20 -23.83 28.75
N LYS A 51 25.05 -24.34 29.22
CA LYS A 51 24.37 -23.82 30.41
C LYS A 51 25.12 -24.16 31.71
N ILE A 52 25.81 -25.30 31.74
CA ILE A 52 26.65 -25.73 32.88
C ILE A 52 27.98 -24.94 32.89
N ALA A 53 28.57 -24.64 31.73
CA ALA A 53 29.82 -23.89 31.60
C ALA A 53 29.71 -22.38 31.92
N THR A 54 28.52 -21.84 32.18
CA THR A 54 28.28 -20.41 32.47
C THR A 54 27.84 -20.13 33.90
N THR A 55 28.11 -21.04 34.85
CA THR A 55 27.97 -20.74 36.28
C THR A 55 29.24 -20.05 36.79
N PRO A 56 29.22 -18.75 37.15
CA PRO A 56 30.42 -18.08 37.63
C PRO A 56 30.74 -18.58 39.05
N SER A 57 31.87 -19.27 39.21
CA SER A 57 32.45 -19.55 40.52
C SER A 57 33.02 -18.26 41.10
N ILE A 58 32.32 -17.70 42.10
CA ILE A 58 32.77 -16.54 42.88
C ILE A 58 33.88 -16.99 43.82
N ILE A 59 35.11 -16.54 43.54
CA ILE A 59 36.21 -16.55 44.52
C ILE A 59 36.00 -15.33 45.42
N VAL A 60 35.66 -15.57 46.69
CA VAL A 60 35.58 -14.52 47.72
C VAL A 60 37.00 -14.20 48.19
N GLY A 61 37.58 -13.14 47.63
CA GLY A 61 38.75 -12.44 48.16
C GLY A 61 38.35 -11.00 48.49
N GLY A 62 38.48 -10.62 49.77
CA GLY A 62 37.93 -9.38 50.31
C GLY A 62 38.48 -8.10 49.68
N ASN A 63 37.56 -7.22 49.28
CA ASN A 63 37.44 -5.84 49.74
C ASN A 63 36.22 -5.22 49.04
N SER A 64 35.26 -4.80 49.85
CA SER A 64 33.97 -4.27 49.39
C SER A 64 34.14 -2.91 48.72
N SER A 65 34.19 -2.94 47.40
CA SER A 65 33.87 -1.80 46.53
C SER A 65 32.80 -2.29 45.57
N THR A 66 31.54 -1.94 45.84
CA THR A 66 30.41 -2.28 44.96
C THR A 66 30.57 -1.49 43.65
N VAL A 67 31.26 -2.08 42.67
CA VAL A 67 31.28 -1.57 41.30
C VAL A 67 29.94 -1.92 40.69
N ILE A 68 29.03 -0.95 40.63
CA ILE A 68 27.84 -1.05 39.78
C ILE A 68 28.37 -1.00 38.34
N THR A 69 28.58 -2.17 37.72
CA THR A 69 28.87 -2.27 36.30
C THR A 69 27.60 -1.93 35.53
N THR A 70 27.40 -0.64 35.23
CA THR A 70 26.40 -0.21 34.24
C THR A 70 26.72 -0.90 32.92
N ALA A 71 25.79 -1.72 32.42
CA ALA A 71 25.91 -2.34 31.10
C ALA A 71 26.15 -1.25 30.05
N THR A 72 27.11 -1.47 29.15
CA THR A 72 27.34 -0.55 28.02
C THR A 72 26.15 -0.59 27.07
N SER A 73 25.90 0.47 26.30
CA SER A 73 24.82 0.49 25.29
C SER A 73 24.91 -0.71 24.34
N ALA A 74 26.13 -1.15 23.98
CA ALA A 74 26.34 -2.33 23.14
C ALA A 74 25.84 -3.63 23.81
N GLN A 75 26.07 -3.80 25.11
CA GLN A 75 25.60 -4.98 25.87
C GLN A 75 24.06 -4.97 25.96
N LEU A 76 23.46 -3.80 26.19
CA LEU A 76 22.01 -3.61 26.23
C LEU A 76 21.38 -4.02 24.88
N TRP A 77 21.89 -3.46 23.78
CA TRP A 77 21.41 -3.73 22.43
C TRP A 77 21.55 -5.20 22.03
N SER A 78 22.67 -5.84 22.38
CA SER A 78 22.85 -7.29 22.12
C SER A 78 21.81 -8.14 22.86
N ASN A 79 21.50 -7.80 24.11
CA ASN A 79 20.50 -8.51 24.90
C ASN A 79 19.08 -8.27 24.37
N LEU A 80 18.76 -7.04 24.00
CA LEU A 80 17.47 -6.70 23.38
C LEU A 80 17.29 -7.44 22.06
N GLN A 81 18.28 -7.41 21.17
CA GLN A 81 18.23 -8.11 19.89
C GLN A 81 17.91 -9.60 20.05
N LYS A 82 18.55 -10.28 21.01
CA LYS A 82 18.27 -11.70 21.31
C LYS A 82 16.85 -11.92 21.82
N THR A 83 16.33 -10.99 22.63
CA THR A 83 15.00 -11.09 23.24
C THR A 83 13.90 -10.87 22.20
N VAL A 84 14.11 -9.93 21.27
CA VAL A 84 13.09 -9.54 20.27
C VAL A 84 13.15 -10.35 18.99
N GLN A 85 14.13 -11.24 18.79
CA GLN A 85 14.36 -11.92 17.51
C GLN A 85 13.13 -12.61 16.92
N ASN A 86 12.33 -13.29 17.77
CA ASN A 86 11.15 -14.03 17.31
C ASN A 86 9.91 -13.14 17.14
N THR A 87 9.99 -11.86 17.50
CA THR A 87 8.91 -10.89 17.30
C THR A 87 8.93 -10.28 15.89
N VAL A 88 10.07 -10.36 15.20
CA VAL A 88 10.29 -9.76 13.87
C VAL A 88 10.29 -10.85 12.81
N VAL A 89 9.43 -10.72 11.82
CA VAL A 89 9.19 -11.73 10.78
C VAL A 89 9.71 -11.29 9.42
N GLN A 90 10.20 -12.24 8.65
CA GLN A 90 10.50 -12.03 7.23
C GLN A 90 9.22 -12.26 6.43
N LEU A 91 8.88 -11.34 5.53
CA LEU A 91 7.72 -11.45 4.66
C LEU A 91 8.12 -11.87 3.25
N PHE A 92 7.35 -12.79 2.69
CA PHE A 92 7.45 -13.31 1.32
C PHE A 92 6.12 -13.03 0.63
N VAL A 93 6.12 -12.07 -0.29
CA VAL A 93 4.91 -11.56 -0.92
C VAL A 93 4.91 -11.93 -2.39
N GLN A 94 3.93 -12.73 -2.80
CA GLN A 94 3.64 -12.92 -4.22
C GLN A 94 2.74 -11.77 -4.68
N LYS A 95 3.22 -11.01 -5.66
CA LYS A 95 2.50 -9.88 -6.27
C LYS A 95 1.75 -10.34 -7.51
N ALA A 96 0.59 -9.73 -7.72
CA ALA A 96 -0.13 -9.75 -8.98
C ALA A 96 -0.32 -8.30 -9.44
N SER A 97 0.69 -7.78 -10.15
CA SER A 97 0.78 -6.36 -10.50
C SER A 97 -0.16 -6.02 -11.66
N PHE A 98 -1.12 -5.15 -11.40
CA PHE A 98 -2.09 -4.68 -12.37
C PHE A 98 -1.49 -3.61 -13.30
N ASN A 99 -1.73 -3.74 -14.61
CA ASN A 99 -1.32 -2.75 -15.59
C ASN A 99 -2.45 -1.74 -15.83
N LEU A 100 -2.28 -0.51 -15.32
CA LEU A 100 -3.27 0.56 -15.46
C LEU A 100 -3.46 1.06 -16.90
N LEU A 101 -2.48 0.87 -17.80
CA LEU A 101 -2.63 1.29 -19.19
C LEU A 101 -3.35 0.22 -20.03
N GLU A 102 -3.08 -1.05 -19.72
CA GLU A 102 -3.62 -2.22 -20.40
C GLU A 102 -4.36 -3.13 -19.40
N PRO A 103 -5.52 -2.69 -18.88
CA PRO A 103 -6.25 -3.34 -17.79
C PRO A 103 -6.75 -4.76 -18.11
N TYR A 104 -6.76 -5.15 -19.38
CA TYR A 104 -7.14 -6.48 -19.85
C TYR A 104 -6.01 -7.51 -19.72
N LYS A 105 -4.75 -7.09 -19.55
CA LYS A 105 -3.64 -8.02 -19.40
C LYS A 105 -3.78 -8.74 -18.06
N VAL A 106 -3.45 -10.03 -18.07
CA VAL A 106 -3.29 -10.81 -16.84
C VAL A 106 -2.24 -10.09 -15.97
N PRO A 107 -2.52 -9.86 -14.67
CA PRO A 107 -1.57 -9.22 -13.77
C PRO A 107 -0.20 -9.92 -13.79
N GLU A 108 0.86 -9.13 -13.76
CA GLU A 108 2.23 -9.65 -13.79
C GLU A 108 2.59 -10.25 -12.43
N ALA A 109 2.98 -11.53 -12.43
CA ALA A 109 3.42 -12.21 -11.24
C ALA A 109 4.81 -11.71 -10.82
N GLY A 110 4.97 -11.33 -9.55
CA GLY A 110 6.24 -10.90 -9.00
C GLY A 110 6.46 -11.43 -7.58
N VAL A 111 7.69 -11.30 -7.08
CA VAL A 111 8.02 -11.61 -5.69
C VAL A 111 8.61 -10.36 -5.04
N GLN A 112 8.13 -10.05 -3.85
CA GLN A 112 8.68 -8.99 -3.00
C GLN A 112 9.00 -9.55 -1.61
N TYR A 113 10.12 -9.11 -1.06
CA TYR A 113 10.53 -9.41 0.31
C TYR A 113 10.43 -8.16 1.16
N GLY A 114 10.13 -8.35 2.44
CA GLY A 114 10.11 -7.27 3.42
C GLY A 114 10.19 -7.82 4.84
N SER A 115 9.98 -6.94 5.80
CA SER A 115 9.94 -7.28 7.22
C SER A 115 8.58 -6.93 7.81
N GLY A 116 8.23 -7.54 8.93
CA GLY A 116 7.09 -7.17 9.76
C GLY A 116 7.38 -7.51 11.21
N PHE A 117 6.49 -7.12 12.12
CA PHE A 117 6.61 -7.51 13.53
C PHE A 117 5.25 -7.70 14.18
N PHE A 118 5.18 -8.67 15.09
CA PHE A 118 4.00 -8.95 15.89
C PHE A 118 3.73 -7.83 16.90
N ILE A 119 2.46 -7.47 17.06
CA ILE A 119 2.03 -6.42 17.99
C ILE A 119 1.16 -6.91 19.15
N ASN A 120 0.71 -8.17 19.11
CA ASN A 120 -0.08 -8.78 20.18
C ASN A 120 -0.09 -10.32 20.12
N GLU A 121 -0.74 -10.94 21.11
CA GLU A 121 -0.85 -12.40 21.21
C GLU A 121 -1.86 -13.02 20.23
N GLU A 122 -2.67 -12.19 19.57
CA GLU A 122 -3.63 -12.60 18.53
C GLU A 122 -2.96 -12.81 17.16
N GLY A 123 -1.65 -12.57 17.05
CA GLY A 123 -0.90 -12.76 15.81
C GLY A 123 -1.10 -11.64 14.80
N GLU A 124 -1.46 -10.43 15.24
CA GLU A 124 -1.46 -9.25 14.37
C GLU A 124 -0.01 -8.79 14.11
N ILE A 125 0.26 -8.41 12.87
CA ILE A 125 1.59 -8.01 12.40
C ILE A 125 1.50 -6.67 11.68
N ILE A 126 2.39 -5.74 12.00
CA ILE A 126 2.54 -4.49 11.25
C ILE A 126 3.66 -4.64 10.21
N THR A 127 3.44 -4.07 9.03
CA THR A 127 4.45 -3.91 7.97
C THR A 127 4.18 -2.64 7.15
N ASN A 128 4.98 -2.38 6.12
CA ASN A 128 4.70 -1.29 5.19
C ASN A 128 3.64 -1.66 4.15
N ALA A 129 2.85 -0.67 3.71
CA ALA A 129 1.86 -0.87 2.66
C ALA A 129 2.52 -1.29 1.34
N HIS A 130 3.65 -0.67 0.96
CA HIS A 130 4.33 -1.01 -0.29
C HIS A 130 4.85 -2.45 -0.33
N VAL A 131 5.16 -3.06 0.82
CA VAL A 131 5.60 -4.47 0.92
C VAL A 131 4.48 -5.41 0.49
N VAL A 132 3.22 -5.10 0.84
CA VAL A 132 2.06 -5.99 0.62
C VAL A 132 1.04 -5.46 -0.41
N ASN A 133 1.29 -4.31 -1.02
CA ASN A 133 0.43 -3.73 -2.05
C ASN A 133 0.23 -4.69 -3.24
N GLN A 134 -1.00 -4.98 -3.66
CA GLN A 134 -1.29 -5.95 -4.73
C GLN A 134 -0.74 -7.37 -4.45
N ALA A 135 -0.66 -7.76 -3.17
CA ALA A 135 -0.33 -9.12 -2.79
C ALA A 135 -1.46 -10.08 -3.18
N ALA A 136 -1.11 -11.14 -3.91
CA ALA A 136 -1.97 -12.30 -4.14
C ALA A 136 -1.86 -13.31 -2.98
N MET A 137 -0.65 -13.47 -2.44
CA MET A 137 -0.35 -14.36 -1.33
C MET A 137 0.76 -13.78 -0.46
N ILE A 138 0.65 -13.95 0.85
CA ILE A 138 1.64 -13.47 1.82
C ILE A 138 2.00 -14.64 2.74
N HIS A 139 3.29 -14.93 2.79
CA HIS A 139 3.86 -15.82 3.80
C HIS A 139 4.81 -15.05 4.70
N MET A 140 5.01 -15.59 5.90
CA MET A 140 6.02 -15.10 6.82
C MET A 140 6.90 -16.23 7.35
N GLN A 141 8.10 -15.88 7.80
CA GLN A 141 8.98 -16.77 8.58
C GLN A 141 9.35 -16.12 9.91
N ILE A 142 9.37 -16.95 10.95
CA ILE A 142 9.84 -16.59 12.29
C ILE A 142 11.21 -17.27 12.49
N PRO A 143 12.26 -16.57 12.96
CA PRO A 143 13.61 -17.14 13.06
C PRO A 143 13.70 -18.50 13.75
N SER A 144 12.99 -18.70 14.87
CA SER A 144 13.00 -19.96 15.61
C SER A 144 12.42 -21.16 14.86
N PHE A 145 11.64 -20.92 13.80
CA PHE A 145 11.04 -21.96 12.96
C PHE A 145 11.86 -22.26 11.69
N GLY A 146 13.03 -21.62 11.54
CA GLY A 146 13.90 -21.79 10.38
C GLY A 146 13.18 -21.41 9.09
N LYS A 147 13.05 -22.37 8.16
CA LYS A 147 12.47 -22.14 6.83
C LYS A 147 10.96 -22.36 6.76
N TYR A 148 10.31 -22.79 7.84
CA TYR A 148 8.87 -23.02 7.84
C TYR A 148 8.11 -21.72 7.59
N GLN A 149 7.19 -21.73 6.63
CA GLN A 149 6.42 -20.56 6.21
C GLN A 149 5.00 -20.65 6.76
N PHE A 150 4.53 -19.54 7.34
CA PHE A 150 3.16 -19.38 7.78
C PHE A 150 2.40 -18.47 6.81
N GLU A 151 1.19 -18.85 6.44
CA GLU A 151 0.30 -17.97 5.69
C GLU A 151 -0.28 -16.88 6.60
N VAL A 152 -0.33 -15.65 6.07
CA VAL A 152 -0.92 -14.50 6.75
C VAL A 152 -1.89 -13.78 5.83
N ASP A 153 -2.97 -13.28 6.40
CA ASP A 153 -3.98 -12.52 5.67
C ASP A 153 -3.72 -11.02 5.84
N LEU A 154 -3.95 -10.26 4.76
CA LEU A 154 -3.98 -8.80 4.82
C LEU A 154 -5.31 -8.34 5.41
N VAL A 155 -5.28 -7.78 6.62
CA VAL A 155 -6.46 -7.30 7.35
C VAL A 155 -6.85 -5.92 6.84
N GLY A 156 -5.90 -4.99 6.77
CA GLY A 156 -6.12 -3.63 6.30
C GLY A 156 -4.83 -2.97 5.84
N ILE A 157 -4.93 -2.03 4.90
CA ILE A 157 -3.80 -1.28 4.34
C ILE A 157 -4.12 0.21 4.26
N MET A 158 -3.12 1.05 4.51
CA MET A 158 -3.18 2.50 4.29
C MET A 158 -2.02 2.94 3.39
N PRO A 159 -2.16 2.85 2.05
CA PRO A 159 -1.08 3.14 1.12
C PRO A 159 -0.51 4.56 1.24
N GLU A 160 -1.35 5.55 1.56
CA GLU A 160 -0.98 6.96 1.65
C GLU A 160 -0.09 7.29 2.86
N LYS A 161 -0.06 6.41 3.87
CA LYS A 161 0.86 6.49 5.02
C LYS A 161 1.85 5.33 5.09
N ASP A 162 1.87 4.48 4.07
CA ASP A 162 2.78 3.35 3.91
C ASP A 162 2.82 2.33 5.06
N PHE A 163 1.66 1.98 5.64
CA PHE A 163 1.56 0.86 6.59
C PHE A 163 0.37 -0.08 6.32
N ALA A 164 0.51 -1.32 6.78
CA ALA A 164 -0.51 -2.37 6.67
C ALA A 164 -0.53 -3.25 7.92
N LEU A 165 -1.71 -3.80 8.20
CA LEU A 165 -1.97 -4.78 9.24
C LEU A 165 -2.21 -6.15 8.62
N LEU A 166 -1.42 -7.14 9.03
CA LEU A 166 -1.56 -8.54 8.66
C LEU A 166 -2.01 -9.34 9.88
N LYS A 167 -2.50 -10.56 9.64
CA LYS A 167 -2.83 -11.51 10.71
C LYS A 167 -2.47 -12.92 10.31
N VAL A 168 -1.85 -13.65 11.24
CA VAL A 168 -1.56 -15.07 11.05
C VAL A 168 -2.86 -15.87 11.04
N ARG A 169 -2.96 -16.82 10.11
CA ARG A 169 -4.11 -17.72 10.07
C ARG A 169 -4.20 -18.62 11.30
N PRO A 170 -5.40 -19.08 11.69
CA PRO A 170 -5.61 -19.84 12.93
C PRO A 170 -4.69 -21.05 13.10
N GLU A 171 -4.44 -21.80 12.04
CA GLU A 171 -3.56 -22.97 12.02
C GLU A 171 -2.10 -22.61 12.34
N GLY A 172 -1.58 -21.54 11.72
CA GLY A 172 -0.24 -21.03 12.01
C GLY A 172 -0.13 -20.48 13.42
N LEU A 173 -1.16 -19.76 13.88
CA LEU A 173 -1.23 -19.20 15.22
C LEU A 173 -1.18 -20.29 16.30
N ALA A 174 -1.91 -21.40 16.10
CA ALA A 174 -1.90 -22.54 17.01
C ALA A 174 -0.52 -23.20 17.10
N LEU A 175 0.16 -23.37 15.95
CA LEU A 175 1.53 -23.90 15.90
C LEU A 175 2.54 -23.00 16.62
N ILE A 176 2.43 -21.67 16.42
CA ILE A 176 3.29 -20.70 17.10
C ILE A 176 3.13 -20.81 18.62
N ARG A 177 1.88 -20.85 19.11
CA ARG A 177 1.58 -21.00 20.55
C ARG A 177 2.06 -22.34 21.10
N ALA A 178 1.89 -23.43 20.36
CA ALA A 178 2.35 -24.75 20.80
C ALA A 178 3.87 -24.82 20.96
N ALA A 179 4.63 -24.22 20.03
CA ALA A 179 6.09 -24.29 20.07
C ALA A 179 6.74 -23.25 21.00
N LEU A 180 6.17 -22.05 21.12
CA LEU A 180 6.75 -20.93 21.88
C LEU A 180 6.01 -20.63 23.20
N GLY A 181 4.95 -21.37 23.52
CA GLY A 181 4.06 -21.15 24.67
C GLY A 181 3.08 -19.98 24.48
N LYS A 182 3.50 -18.94 23.76
CA LYS A 182 2.68 -17.78 23.36
C LYS A 182 3.19 -17.19 22.05
N VAL A 183 2.40 -16.30 21.44
CA VAL A 183 2.87 -15.55 20.27
C VAL A 183 3.80 -14.44 20.76
N PRO A 184 5.06 -14.39 20.30
CA PRO A 184 5.98 -13.31 20.65
C PRO A 184 5.51 -12.01 20.00
N TYR A 185 5.54 -10.89 20.72
CA TYR A 185 5.16 -9.58 20.18
C TYR A 185 5.97 -8.44 20.81
N LEU A 186 5.95 -7.28 20.16
CA LEU A 186 6.55 -6.05 20.68
C LEU A 186 5.48 -5.10 21.19
N SER A 187 5.77 -4.46 22.33
CA SER A 187 4.97 -3.34 22.82
C SER A 187 5.15 -2.12 21.91
N LEU A 188 4.06 -1.44 21.59
CA LEU A 188 4.11 -0.18 20.85
C LEU A 188 4.40 0.97 21.83
N GLY A 189 5.61 1.51 21.77
CA GLY A 189 6.07 2.64 22.59
C GLY A 189 5.48 3.98 22.14
N ASP A 190 6.07 5.08 22.58
CA ASP A 190 5.62 6.42 22.25
C ASP A 190 6.64 7.14 21.37
N SER A 191 6.27 7.40 20.11
CA SER A 191 7.15 8.13 19.18
C SER A 191 7.19 9.64 19.45
N ASP A 192 6.22 10.18 20.18
CA ASP A 192 6.10 11.63 20.42
C ASP A 192 7.06 12.11 21.50
N ILE A 193 7.53 11.21 22.37
CA ILE A 193 8.56 11.50 23.37
C ILE A 193 9.98 11.36 22.84
N MET A 194 10.18 10.80 21.64
CA MET A 194 11.52 10.63 21.06
C MET A 194 12.15 12.00 20.73
N ARG A 195 13.41 12.17 21.11
CA ARG A 195 14.20 13.41 21.00
C ARG A 195 15.45 13.18 20.16
N ARG A 196 16.03 14.26 19.64
CA ARG A 196 17.33 14.17 18.95
C ARG A 196 18.39 13.60 19.89
N GLY A 197 19.20 12.68 19.37
CA GLY A 197 20.24 12.00 20.14
C GLY A 197 19.77 10.73 20.86
N ASP A 198 18.47 10.48 20.99
CA ASP A 198 17.98 9.22 21.56
C ASP A 198 18.42 8.03 20.70
N GLU A 199 18.94 6.99 21.35
CA GLU A 199 19.37 5.77 20.66
C GLU A 199 18.16 4.96 20.14
N VAL A 200 18.34 4.38 18.96
CA VAL A 200 17.34 3.54 18.30
C VAL A 200 18.01 2.35 17.62
N MET A 201 17.32 1.21 17.60
CA MET A 201 17.71 0.03 16.82
C MET A 201 16.65 -0.30 15.78
N ALA A 202 17.04 -0.34 14.51
CA ALA A 202 16.24 -0.85 13.42
C ALA A 202 16.50 -2.34 13.21
N LEU A 203 15.43 -3.13 13.07
CA LEU A 203 15.46 -4.57 12.87
C LEU A 203 14.78 -4.97 11.56
N GLY A 204 15.34 -5.94 10.85
CA GLY A 204 14.72 -6.47 9.62
C GLY A 204 15.58 -7.46 8.85
N TYR A 205 15.10 -7.82 7.65
CA TYR A 205 15.69 -8.80 6.75
C TYR A 205 16.16 -8.14 5.45
N PRO A 206 17.30 -7.45 5.45
CA PRO A 206 17.76 -6.69 4.30
C PRO A 206 18.01 -7.63 3.11
N LEU A 207 17.58 -7.22 1.93
CA LEU A 207 17.74 -7.95 0.66
C LEU A 207 17.22 -9.40 0.69
N GLY A 208 16.25 -9.70 1.57
CA GLY A 208 15.70 -11.06 1.72
C GLY A 208 16.66 -12.07 2.37
N GLN A 209 17.68 -11.59 3.08
CA GLN A 209 18.60 -12.47 3.82
C GLN A 209 17.86 -13.35 4.84
N GLN A 210 18.39 -14.54 5.09
CA GLN A 210 17.76 -15.56 5.94
C GLN A 210 17.83 -15.28 7.45
N SER A 211 18.60 -14.28 7.87
CA SER A 211 18.80 -13.97 9.30
C SER A 211 18.48 -12.52 9.58
N LEU A 212 17.86 -12.29 10.73
CA LEU A 212 17.53 -10.97 11.24
C LEU A 212 18.81 -10.13 11.40
N LYS A 213 18.79 -8.92 10.85
CA LYS A 213 19.84 -7.92 11.00
C LYS A 213 19.36 -6.78 11.88
N SER A 214 20.31 -6.13 12.53
CA SER A 214 20.09 -4.95 13.36
C SER A 214 21.06 -3.85 12.95
N THR A 215 20.58 -2.61 12.87
CA THR A 215 21.41 -1.41 12.79
C THR A 215 21.02 -0.47 13.91
N THR A 216 22.02 0.11 14.58
CA THR A 216 21.80 1.09 15.65
C THR A 216 22.21 2.47 15.19
N GLY A 217 21.55 3.49 15.73
CA GLY A 217 21.88 4.89 15.50
C GLY A 217 21.16 5.78 16.50
N VAL A 218 21.05 7.05 16.17
CA VAL A 218 20.31 8.03 16.98
C VAL A 218 19.28 8.75 16.16
N ILE A 219 18.22 9.23 16.81
CA ILE A 219 17.26 10.15 16.20
C ILE A 219 17.98 11.44 15.82
N SER A 220 17.84 11.84 14.56
CA SER A 220 18.44 13.07 14.01
C SER A 220 17.44 14.23 13.93
N GLY A 221 16.14 13.94 13.87
CA GLY A 221 15.08 14.95 13.82
C GLY A 221 13.78 14.38 13.26
N ARG A 222 12.84 15.26 12.92
CA ARG A 222 11.63 14.91 12.18
C ARG A 222 11.56 15.70 10.88
N GLU A 223 11.15 15.01 9.81
CA GLU A 223 11.00 15.61 8.49
C GLU A 223 9.93 14.86 7.69
N GLY A 224 9.04 15.60 7.03
CA GLY A 224 8.00 15.02 6.16
C GLY A 224 7.05 14.06 6.89
N GLY A 225 6.72 14.33 8.15
CA GLY A 225 5.88 13.48 8.99
C GLY A 225 6.54 12.18 9.45
N MET A 226 7.85 12.01 9.25
CA MET A 226 8.63 10.85 9.68
C MET A 226 9.69 11.24 10.71
N ILE A 227 10.20 10.24 11.43
CA ILE A 227 11.39 10.42 12.27
C ILE A 227 12.62 10.03 11.45
N GLN A 228 13.60 10.92 11.40
CA GLN A 228 14.89 10.71 10.78
C GLN A 228 15.88 10.15 11.81
N MET A 229 16.73 9.22 11.39
CA MET A 229 17.77 8.63 12.23
C MET A 229 19.06 8.36 11.45
N SER A 230 20.16 8.20 12.17
CA SER A 230 21.47 7.86 11.57
C SER A 230 21.67 6.36 11.31
N ALA A 231 20.73 5.51 11.77
CA ALA A 231 20.79 4.07 11.54
C ALA A 231 20.54 3.76 10.05
N PRO A 232 21.44 3.02 9.36
CA PRO A 232 21.24 2.66 7.97
C PRO A 232 20.00 1.78 7.77
N ILE A 233 19.15 2.15 6.81
CA ILE A 233 17.98 1.38 6.37
C ILE A 233 18.18 0.96 4.91
N ASN A 234 18.15 -0.35 4.67
CA ASN A 234 18.30 -0.94 3.35
C ASN A 234 16.98 -1.59 2.88
N PRO A 235 16.77 -1.76 1.56
CA PRO A 235 15.66 -2.56 1.06
C PRO A 235 15.60 -3.93 1.73
N GLY A 236 14.42 -4.35 2.17
CA GLY A 236 14.20 -5.57 2.95
C GLY A 236 14.04 -5.33 4.46
N ASN A 237 14.63 -4.26 5.02
CA ASN A 237 14.30 -3.80 6.38
C ASN A 237 12.92 -3.13 6.45
N SER A 238 12.42 -2.63 5.31
CA SER A 238 11.10 -2.01 5.20
C SER A 238 10.02 -2.88 5.81
N GLY A 239 9.25 -2.29 6.72
CA GLY A 239 8.16 -2.91 7.46
C GLY A 239 8.59 -3.49 8.80
N GLY A 240 9.89 -3.63 9.04
CA GLY A 240 10.43 -4.04 10.34
C GLY A 240 10.38 -2.91 11.37
N PRO A 241 10.54 -3.21 12.66
CA PRO A 241 10.43 -2.22 13.72
C PRO A 241 11.73 -1.43 13.91
N SER A 242 11.59 -0.18 14.34
CA SER A 242 12.61 0.56 15.08
C SER A 242 12.21 0.59 16.56
N ILE A 243 13.11 0.18 17.45
CA ILE A 243 12.87 0.07 18.90
C ILE A 243 13.76 1.02 19.71
N ASN A 244 13.24 1.50 20.84
CA ASN A 244 14.00 2.25 21.84
C ASN A 244 14.81 1.31 22.76
N THR A 245 15.56 1.89 23.70
CA THR A 245 16.38 1.16 24.70
C THR A 245 15.58 0.33 25.70
N HIS A 246 14.24 0.48 25.73
CA HIS A 246 13.32 -0.36 26.51
C HIS A 246 12.76 -1.54 25.70
N GLY A 247 13.10 -1.65 24.41
CA GLY A 247 12.57 -2.68 23.51
C GLY A 247 11.17 -2.36 22.97
N GLU A 248 10.69 -1.13 23.12
CA GLU A 248 9.39 -0.71 22.62
C GLU A 248 9.51 -0.12 21.22
N VAL A 249 8.53 -0.39 20.35
CA VAL A 249 8.52 0.11 18.97
C VAL A 249 8.24 1.60 18.97
N VAL A 250 9.11 2.39 18.34
CA VAL A 250 8.95 3.84 18.12
C VAL A 250 8.66 4.17 16.66
N GLY A 251 8.83 3.23 15.74
CA GLY A 251 8.39 3.39 14.36
C GLY A 251 8.59 2.17 13.47
N ILE A 252 8.15 2.30 12.21
CA ILE A 252 8.30 1.29 11.16
C ILE A 252 9.38 1.75 10.19
N ASN A 253 10.40 0.92 9.97
CA ASN A 253 11.46 1.19 9.01
C ASN A 253 10.90 1.35 7.60
N THR A 254 11.32 2.38 6.86
CA THR A 254 10.96 2.55 5.45
C THR A 254 12.16 2.93 4.60
N SER A 255 12.30 2.27 3.44
CA SER A 255 13.36 2.54 2.46
C SER A 255 12.84 3.28 1.22
N MET A 256 11.67 3.94 1.30
CA MET A 256 11.09 4.63 0.14
C MET A 256 11.90 5.87 -0.28
N ILE A 257 12.62 6.50 0.65
CA ILE A 257 13.52 7.63 0.34
C ILE A 257 14.87 7.07 -0.09
N ARG A 258 15.04 6.87 -1.41
CA ARG A 258 16.22 6.20 -2.00
C ARG A 258 17.45 7.10 -2.17
N GLU A 259 17.28 8.40 -2.12
CA GLU A 259 18.33 9.39 -2.40
C GLU A 259 19.14 9.77 -1.15
N ALA A 260 18.71 9.30 0.02
CA ALA A 260 19.35 9.63 1.30
C ALA A 260 20.48 8.63 1.62
N GLN A 261 21.74 9.10 1.53
CA GLN A 261 22.90 8.35 1.98
C GLN A 261 23.13 8.59 3.48
N ASN A 262 23.41 7.54 4.26
CA ASN A 262 23.66 7.61 5.71
C ASN A 262 22.50 8.23 6.53
N VAL A 263 21.27 8.15 6.02
CA VAL A 263 20.08 8.61 6.71
C VAL A 263 18.98 7.55 6.56
N GLY A 264 18.37 7.17 7.68
CA GLY A 264 17.21 6.30 7.73
C GLY A 264 15.96 7.08 8.15
N TYR A 265 14.79 6.59 7.71
CA TYR A 265 13.51 7.14 8.12
C TYR A 265 12.62 6.03 8.71
N ILE A 266 11.84 6.42 9.73
CA ILE A 266 10.77 5.59 10.26
C ILE A 266 9.43 6.33 10.24
N ILE A 267 8.39 5.57 9.89
CA ILE A 267 7.00 5.99 10.10
C ILE A 267 6.73 5.93 11.61
N GLN A 268 6.25 7.02 12.18
CA GLN A 268 6.10 7.15 13.63
C GLN A 268 5.03 6.19 14.16
N ILE A 269 5.29 5.47 15.25
CA ILE A 269 4.33 4.48 15.73
C ILE A 269 3.00 5.10 16.18
N ASN A 270 3.02 6.34 16.68
CA ASN A 270 1.79 7.05 17.07
C ASN A 270 0.89 7.35 15.86
N ASP A 271 1.46 7.56 14.67
CA ASP A 271 0.67 7.66 13.43
C ASP A 271 -0.08 6.36 13.14
N VAL A 272 0.53 5.21 13.43
CA VAL A 272 -0.10 3.90 13.19
C VAL A 272 -1.18 3.64 14.22
N LYS A 273 -0.92 3.96 15.50
CA LYS A 273 -1.88 3.80 16.60
C LYS A 273 -3.21 4.49 16.34
N VAL A 274 -3.17 5.68 15.72
CA VAL A 274 -4.36 6.45 15.34
C VAL A 274 -5.29 5.67 14.41
N PHE A 275 -4.75 4.83 13.52
CA PHE A 275 -5.52 4.11 12.49
C PHE A 275 -5.64 2.59 12.75
N LEU A 276 -5.12 2.06 13.86
CA LEU A 276 -5.17 0.62 14.14
C LEU A 276 -6.60 0.08 14.22
N LYS A 277 -7.55 0.88 14.75
CA LYS A 277 -8.95 0.46 14.85
C LYS A 277 -9.56 0.33 13.45
N GLU A 278 -9.33 1.31 12.58
CA GLU A 278 -9.80 1.34 11.20
C GLU A 278 -9.19 0.20 10.39
N LEU A 279 -7.88 -0.04 10.50
CA LEU A 279 -7.19 -1.13 9.81
C LEU A 279 -7.74 -2.52 10.15
N ARG A 280 -8.30 -2.71 11.35
CA ARG A 280 -8.91 -3.98 11.76
C ARG A 280 -10.28 -4.24 11.13
N VAL A 281 -10.99 -3.20 10.72
CA VAL A 281 -12.37 -3.30 10.24
C VAL A 281 -12.51 -2.97 8.75
N GLU A 282 -11.53 -2.29 8.16
CA GLU A 282 -11.52 -1.90 6.75
C GLU A 282 -10.29 -2.39 6.02
N ARG A 283 -10.52 -3.00 4.86
CA ARG A 283 -9.44 -3.50 4.00
C ARG A 283 -8.56 -2.38 3.42
N LEU A 284 -9.14 -1.22 3.12
CA LEU A 284 -8.44 -0.06 2.57
C LEU A 284 -8.82 1.19 3.37
N VAL A 285 -7.87 1.69 4.16
CA VAL A 285 -8.01 2.94 4.91
C VAL A 285 -7.39 4.07 4.09
N ARG A 286 -8.10 5.19 3.98
CA ARG A 286 -7.64 6.39 3.25
C ARG A 286 -7.35 7.52 4.22
N LYS A 287 -6.36 8.34 3.86
CA LYS A 287 -5.97 9.51 4.64
C LYS A 287 -7.13 10.50 4.71
N PRO A 288 -7.57 10.90 5.91
CA PRO A 288 -8.59 11.93 6.05
C PRO A 288 -8.02 13.31 5.74
N TYR A 289 -8.88 14.26 5.37
CA TYR A 289 -8.47 15.57 4.84
C TYR A 289 -9.57 16.62 5.08
N LEU A 290 -9.15 17.88 5.30
CA LEU A 290 -10.05 18.99 5.65
C LEU A 290 -10.78 19.65 4.49
N GLY A 291 -10.38 19.46 3.23
CA GLY A 291 -11.05 20.14 2.12
C GLY A 291 -10.56 21.54 1.80
N ILE A 292 -9.37 21.94 2.27
CA ILE A 292 -8.79 23.27 2.02
C ILE A 292 -7.62 23.21 1.04
N LEU A 293 -7.57 24.19 0.14
CA LEU A 293 -6.38 24.56 -0.62
C LEU A 293 -5.77 25.79 0.05
N GLN A 294 -4.50 25.69 0.43
CA GLN A 294 -3.82 26.72 1.18
C GLN A 294 -2.51 27.12 0.50
N SER A 295 -2.07 28.34 0.78
CA SER A 295 -0.73 28.81 0.46
C SER A 295 -0.07 29.42 1.70
N MET A 296 1.26 29.46 1.69
CA MET A 296 1.98 30.22 2.71
C MET A 296 1.68 31.70 2.56
N ALA A 297 1.66 32.42 3.68
CA ALA A 297 1.44 33.85 3.67
C ALA A 297 2.77 34.61 3.58
N THR A 298 2.68 35.90 3.28
CA THR A 298 3.77 36.86 3.46
C THR A 298 3.25 38.01 4.33
N GLU A 299 4.14 38.76 4.99
CA GLU A 299 3.70 39.94 5.75
C GLU A 299 2.92 40.93 4.87
N ASP A 300 3.36 41.13 3.63
CA ASP A 300 2.67 42.01 2.68
C ASP A 300 1.28 41.50 2.32
N LEU A 301 1.12 40.17 2.14
CA LEU A 301 -0.21 39.59 1.94
C LEU A 301 -1.09 39.82 3.17
N VAL A 302 -0.57 39.57 4.38
CA VAL A 302 -1.30 39.77 5.64
C VAL A 302 -1.74 41.24 5.79
N ARG A 303 -0.84 42.19 5.54
CA ARG A 303 -1.11 43.64 5.59
C ARG A 303 -2.10 44.08 4.51
N SER A 304 -1.98 43.59 3.28
CA SER A 304 -2.89 43.95 2.18
C SER A 304 -4.33 43.50 2.44
N LEU A 305 -4.49 42.40 3.20
CA LEU A 305 -5.78 41.93 3.67
C LEU A 305 -6.27 42.68 4.92
N GLY A 306 -5.48 43.57 5.53
CA GLY A 306 -5.83 44.24 6.78
C GLY A 306 -5.85 43.32 8.01
N ASN A 307 -5.18 42.17 7.92
CA ASN A 307 -5.08 41.19 8.99
C ASN A 307 -3.90 41.51 9.93
N PRO A 308 -3.93 41.08 11.22
CA PRO A 308 -2.85 41.36 12.16
C PRO A 308 -1.61 40.48 11.92
N LEU A 309 -0.41 41.03 12.06
CA LEU A 309 0.82 40.23 12.01
C LEU A 309 0.93 39.25 13.21
N PRO A 310 1.62 38.10 13.06
CA PRO A 310 2.41 37.70 11.89
C PRO A 310 1.60 37.09 10.73
N GLY A 311 0.35 36.69 10.92
CA GLY A 311 -0.37 35.87 9.93
C GLY A 311 -0.36 34.38 10.27
N GLY A 312 -0.85 33.58 9.33
CA GLY A 312 -0.82 32.12 9.36
C GLY A 312 -0.92 31.57 7.94
N VAL A 313 -1.78 30.58 7.68
CA VAL A 313 -1.99 30.05 6.31
C VAL A 313 -3.12 30.79 5.59
N TYR A 314 -2.88 31.14 4.32
CA TYR A 314 -3.88 31.76 3.47
C TYR A 314 -4.74 30.68 2.80
N ILE A 315 -6.07 30.82 2.89
CA ILE A 315 -7.02 29.95 2.21
C ILE A 315 -7.18 30.41 0.77
N VAL A 316 -6.68 29.60 -0.15
CA VAL A 316 -6.82 29.79 -1.59
C VAL A 316 -8.22 29.41 -2.03
N ASP A 317 -8.69 28.23 -1.61
CA ASP A 317 -10.04 27.74 -1.91
C ASP A 317 -10.49 26.68 -0.89
N VAL A 318 -11.79 26.44 -0.86
CA VAL A 318 -12.43 25.41 -0.04
C VAL A 318 -13.26 24.52 -0.95
N LEU A 319 -12.89 23.25 -1.03
CA LEU A 319 -13.54 22.26 -1.88
C LEU A 319 -15.02 22.13 -1.53
N ALA A 320 -15.86 21.90 -2.55
CA ALA A 320 -17.31 21.92 -2.39
C ALA A 320 -17.84 20.85 -1.42
N ASP A 321 -17.14 19.73 -1.28
CA ASP A 321 -17.47 18.62 -0.39
C ASP A 321 -16.70 18.66 0.96
N SER A 322 -16.04 19.78 1.26
CA SER A 322 -15.36 20.00 2.52
C SER A 322 -16.35 20.25 3.68
N PRO A 323 -16.09 19.75 4.89
CA PRO A 323 -16.85 20.13 6.10
C PRO A 323 -16.65 21.61 6.50
N LEU A 324 -15.71 22.30 5.85
CA LEU A 324 -15.43 23.72 6.00
C LEU A 324 -16.11 24.58 4.92
N LYS A 325 -16.77 23.97 3.93
CA LYS A 325 -17.51 24.72 2.91
C LYS A 325 -18.63 25.52 3.57
N GLY A 326 -18.70 26.82 3.26
CA GLY A 326 -19.66 27.74 3.88
C GLY A 326 -19.24 28.27 5.26
N LYS A 327 -18.14 27.75 5.83
CA LYS A 327 -17.52 28.28 7.06
C LYS A 327 -16.29 29.11 6.69
N LEU A 328 -15.34 28.46 6.02
CA LEU A 328 -14.16 29.11 5.44
C LEU A 328 -14.43 29.53 3.99
N GLU A 329 -13.73 30.56 3.54
CA GLU A 329 -13.76 31.02 2.15
C GLU A 329 -12.38 31.49 1.67
N SER A 330 -12.23 31.61 0.35
CA SER A 330 -11.03 32.19 -0.26
C SER A 330 -10.77 33.59 0.29
N GLY A 331 -9.53 33.87 0.70
CA GLY A 331 -9.16 35.13 1.34
C GLY A 331 -9.07 35.07 2.87
N ASP A 332 -9.57 34.01 3.49
CA ASP A 332 -9.37 33.76 4.91
C ASP A 332 -7.89 33.50 5.24
N MET A 333 -7.45 33.99 6.40
CA MET A 333 -6.14 33.68 6.96
C MET A 333 -6.33 32.89 8.25
N VAL A 334 -5.88 31.63 8.31
CA VAL A 334 -6.00 30.77 9.49
C VAL A 334 -4.79 30.95 10.39
N TYR A 335 -5.02 31.36 11.63
CA TYR A 335 -3.98 31.63 12.64
C TYR A 335 -3.83 30.50 13.63
N GLU A 336 -4.90 29.75 13.90
CA GLU A 336 -4.87 28.68 14.88
C GLU A 336 -5.73 27.51 14.41
N ILE A 337 -5.25 26.30 14.67
CA ILE A 337 -6.03 25.06 14.59
C ILE A 337 -5.97 24.39 15.96
N ASN A 338 -7.12 24.08 16.56
CA ASN A 338 -7.22 23.48 17.89
C ASN A 338 -6.46 24.25 18.99
N GLY A 339 -6.45 25.58 18.89
CA GLY A 339 -5.73 26.47 19.81
C GLY A 339 -4.20 26.48 19.64
N ILE A 340 -3.66 25.74 18.66
CA ILE A 340 -2.24 25.77 18.31
C ILE A 340 -2.04 26.81 17.23
N LYS A 341 -1.14 27.76 17.49
CA LYS A 341 -0.80 28.84 16.55
C LYS A 341 -0.05 28.30 15.35
N ILE A 342 -0.40 28.85 14.20
CA ILE A 342 0.25 28.63 12.92
C ILE A 342 1.09 29.88 12.63
N ASP A 343 2.34 29.68 12.24
CA ASP A 343 3.18 30.79 11.79
C ASP A 343 2.97 31.13 10.31
N LEU A 344 3.67 32.17 9.85
CA LEU A 344 3.58 32.68 8.48
C LEU A 344 3.94 31.62 7.42
N TYR A 345 4.75 30.62 7.80
CA TYR A 345 5.25 29.56 6.93
C TYR A 345 4.35 28.31 6.96
N GLY A 346 3.20 28.37 7.65
CA GLY A 346 2.26 27.26 7.73
C GLY A 346 2.69 26.15 8.68
N ASP A 347 3.62 26.46 9.58
CA ASP A 347 4.16 25.54 10.56
C ASP A 347 3.64 25.83 11.97
N MET A 348 3.64 24.80 12.81
CA MET A 348 3.03 24.78 14.12
C MET A 348 3.98 24.18 15.14
N MET A 349 4.08 24.79 16.33
CA MET A 349 4.72 24.17 17.48
C MET A 349 3.71 23.30 18.21
N VAL A 350 3.86 21.99 18.10
CA VAL A 350 2.95 21.01 18.68
C VAL A 350 3.57 20.36 19.93
N PRO A 351 2.78 19.94 20.94
CA PRO A 351 3.34 19.38 22.18
C PRO A 351 4.17 18.10 22.00
N TRP A 352 3.98 17.40 20.89
CA TRP A 352 4.55 16.10 20.59
C TRP A 352 5.79 16.13 19.67
N SER A 353 6.30 17.32 19.34
CA SER A 353 7.48 17.47 18.49
C SER A 353 8.33 18.67 18.94
N GLU A 354 9.65 18.49 18.98
CA GLU A 354 10.60 19.60 19.14
C GLU A 354 10.78 20.40 17.85
N ASP A 355 10.55 19.72 16.72
CA ASP A 355 10.56 20.32 15.40
C ASP A 355 9.18 20.88 15.06
N LYS A 356 9.18 21.97 14.31
CA LYS A 356 7.95 22.53 13.73
C LYS A 356 7.27 21.50 12.84
N VAL A 357 5.94 21.48 12.92
CA VAL A 357 5.10 20.55 12.16
C VAL A 357 4.21 21.34 11.22
N SER A 358 4.20 20.96 9.94
CA SER A 358 3.32 21.60 8.98
C SER A 358 1.84 21.34 9.30
N THR A 359 0.98 22.29 8.95
CA THR A 359 -0.49 22.11 9.05
C THR A 359 -0.99 20.81 8.40
N ALA A 360 -0.39 20.40 7.28
CA ALA A 360 -0.75 19.17 6.58
C ALA A 360 -0.40 17.90 7.38
N GLU A 361 0.73 17.89 8.08
CA GLU A 361 1.15 16.80 8.96
C GLU A 361 0.31 16.76 10.23
N TYR A 362 0.03 17.92 10.83
CA TYR A 362 -0.86 18.01 12.00
C TYR A 362 -2.24 17.42 11.70
N VAL A 363 -2.84 17.82 10.57
CA VAL A 363 -4.15 17.32 10.14
C VAL A 363 -4.13 15.82 9.87
N ALA A 364 -3.00 15.27 9.41
CA ALA A 364 -2.86 13.85 9.13
C ALA A 364 -2.93 12.97 10.38
N ARG A 365 -2.80 13.54 11.59
CA ARG A 365 -2.89 12.84 12.88
C ARG A 365 -4.23 13.01 13.59
N LEU A 366 -5.14 13.80 13.04
CA LEU A 366 -6.47 13.97 13.61
C LEU A 366 -7.27 12.67 13.47
N THR A 367 -8.12 12.42 14.47
CA THR A 367 -8.98 11.23 14.52
C THR A 367 -10.34 11.54 13.89
N LEU A 368 -10.93 10.54 13.24
CA LEU A 368 -12.26 10.72 12.64
C LEU A 368 -13.31 11.03 13.71
N GLY A 369 -14.18 12.00 13.42
CA GLY A 369 -15.18 12.52 14.36
C GLY A 369 -14.62 13.51 15.38
N GLN A 370 -13.32 13.77 15.40
CA GLN A 370 -12.74 14.82 16.24
C GLN A 370 -13.26 16.20 15.82
N ASN A 371 -13.74 16.98 16.76
CA ASN A 371 -14.05 18.39 16.49
C ASN A 371 -12.76 19.19 16.32
N VAL A 372 -12.64 19.89 15.19
CA VAL A 372 -11.49 20.71 14.84
C VAL A 372 -11.93 22.17 14.86
N SER A 373 -11.24 22.99 15.67
CA SER A 373 -11.51 24.43 15.77
C SER A 373 -10.48 25.24 15.00
N PHE A 374 -10.92 26.36 14.43
CA PHE A 374 -10.11 27.27 13.62
C PHE A 374 -10.29 28.69 14.12
N VAL A 375 -9.19 29.43 14.27
CA VAL A 375 -9.20 30.88 14.43
C VAL A 375 -8.73 31.51 13.13
N VAL A 376 -9.56 32.39 12.57
CA VAL A 376 -9.37 32.96 11.25
C VAL A 376 -9.50 34.47 11.32
N TYR A 377 -8.71 35.18 10.51
CA TYR A 377 -8.96 36.58 10.23
C TYR A 377 -9.43 36.77 8.78
N ARG A 378 -10.56 37.45 8.64
CA ARG A 378 -11.15 37.84 7.37
C ARG A 378 -11.23 39.36 7.32
N LYS A 379 -10.34 39.98 6.54
CA LYS A 379 -10.29 41.44 6.40
C LYS A 379 -10.16 42.18 7.75
N GLY A 380 -9.26 41.72 8.60
CA GLY A 380 -9.01 42.25 9.94
C GLY A 380 -10.00 41.78 11.02
N VAL A 381 -11.09 41.11 10.65
CA VAL A 381 -12.09 40.62 11.61
C VAL A 381 -11.78 39.19 12.04
N ARG A 382 -11.55 39.00 13.35
CA ARG A 382 -11.37 37.68 13.97
C ARG A 382 -12.67 36.88 13.92
N LYS A 383 -12.60 35.65 13.45
CA LYS A 383 -13.69 34.67 13.39
C LYS A 383 -13.22 33.33 13.97
N THR A 384 -14.15 32.56 14.48
CA THR A 384 -13.89 31.21 14.98
C THR A 384 -14.88 30.25 14.35
N PHE A 385 -14.38 29.13 13.85
CA PHE A 385 -15.18 28.09 13.23
C PHE A 385 -14.81 26.74 13.83
N SER A 386 -15.72 25.78 13.73
CA SER A 386 -15.40 24.39 13.99
C SER A 386 -16.11 23.45 13.02
N CYS A 387 -15.54 22.27 12.83
CA CYS A 387 -16.14 21.18 12.09
C CYS A 387 -15.68 19.84 12.66
N ASP A 388 -16.48 18.81 12.46
CA ASP A 388 -16.05 17.46 12.77
C ASP A 388 -15.15 16.94 11.64
N PHE A 389 -14.09 16.24 12.02
CA PHE A 389 -13.13 15.68 11.08
C PHE A 389 -13.68 14.40 10.46
N GLU A 390 -14.31 14.54 9.30
CA GLU A 390 -15.03 13.45 8.64
C GLU A 390 -14.26 12.87 7.46
N ARG A 391 -14.66 11.66 7.04
CA ARG A 391 -14.16 11.09 5.80
C ARG A 391 -14.79 11.78 4.61
N LYS A 392 -13.96 12.20 3.67
CA LYS A 392 -14.39 12.74 2.38
C LYS A 392 -15.18 11.68 1.59
N LYS A 393 -16.16 12.15 0.83
CA LYS A 393 -16.63 11.40 -0.35
C LYS A 393 -15.48 11.29 -1.35
N LEU A 394 -15.29 10.10 -1.92
CA LEU A 394 -14.23 9.90 -2.91
C LEU A 394 -14.48 10.79 -4.13
N ALA A 395 -13.48 11.62 -4.48
CA ALA A 395 -13.53 12.41 -5.70
C ALA A 395 -13.63 11.47 -6.92
N PRO A 396 -14.38 11.85 -7.97
CA PRO A 396 -14.45 11.06 -9.21
C PRO A 396 -13.09 10.76 -9.81
N ILE A 397 -12.18 11.74 -9.85
CA ILE A 397 -10.78 11.55 -10.22
C ILE A 397 -9.95 11.51 -8.94
N ARG A 398 -9.31 10.39 -8.66
CA ARG A 398 -8.53 10.17 -7.43
C ARG A 398 -7.47 9.09 -7.65
N HIS A 399 -6.60 8.88 -6.66
CA HIS A 399 -5.79 7.66 -6.63
C HIS A 399 -6.67 6.44 -6.37
N ILE A 400 -6.58 5.47 -7.29
CA ILE A 400 -7.14 4.14 -7.15
C ILE A 400 -6.04 3.16 -6.74
N PHE A 401 -6.41 2.15 -5.95
CA PHE A 401 -5.51 1.12 -5.47
C PHE A 401 -5.95 -0.24 -6.02
N PRO A 402 -5.34 -0.71 -7.13
CA PRO A 402 -5.61 -2.02 -7.70
C PRO A 402 -5.48 -3.14 -6.66
N GLY A 403 -6.37 -4.14 -6.72
CA GLY A 403 -6.47 -5.22 -5.74
C GLY A 403 -7.29 -4.88 -4.48
N TYR A 404 -7.66 -3.61 -4.30
CA TYR A 404 -8.48 -3.14 -3.18
C TYR A 404 -9.76 -2.42 -3.64
N GLU A 405 -9.73 -1.86 -4.85
CA GLU A 405 -10.89 -1.24 -5.49
C GLU A 405 -11.24 -1.94 -6.80
N PRO A 406 -12.53 -1.96 -7.19
CA PRO A 406 -12.93 -2.47 -8.50
C PRO A 406 -12.36 -1.57 -9.59
N ILE A 407 -11.81 -2.20 -10.64
CA ILE A 407 -11.31 -1.51 -11.82
C ILE A 407 -12.17 -1.94 -13.01
N ASP A 408 -12.66 -0.94 -13.73
CA ASP A 408 -13.55 -1.13 -14.87
C ASP A 408 -12.99 -0.42 -16.11
N TYR A 409 -13.27 -0.98 -17.28
CA TYR A 409 -12.81 -0.48 -18.57
C TYR A 409 -13.76 -0.91 -19.69
N GLU A 410 -13.68 -0.23 -20.84
CA GLU A 410 -14.37 -0.60 -22.07
C GLU A 410 -13.35 -0.72 -23.21
N VAL A 411 -13.49 -1.76 -24.03
CA VAL A 411 -12.75 -1.90 -25.29
C VAL A 411 -13.72 -1.84 -26.45
N PHE A 412 -13.43 -1.01 -27.45
CA PHE A 412 -14.21 -0.94 -28.69
C PHE A 412 -13.35 -0.39 -29.82
N GLY A 413 -13.37 -1.06 -30.98
CA GLY A 413 -12.57 -0.64 -32.15
C GLY A 413 -11.07 -0.58 -31.90
N GLY A 414 -10.60 -1.23 -30.82
CA GLY A 414 -9.22 -1.19 -30.31
C GLY A 414 -8.86 -0.03 -29.39
N LEU A 415 -9.80 0.88 -29.09
CA LEU A 415 -9.62 1.84 -28.00
C LEU A 415 -9.82 1.14 -26.67
N VAL A 416 -8.96 1.42 -25.70
CA VAL A 416 -9.08 0.95 -24.32
C VAL A 416 -9.34 2.18 -23.46
N VAL A 417 -10.52 2.22 -22.86
CA VAL A 417 -11.02 3.42 -22.18
C VAL A 417 -11.31 3.10 -20.72
N MET A 418 -10.81 3.96 -19.83
CA MET A 418 -11.01 3.86 -18.39
C MET A 418 -11.55 5.17 -17.82
N GLN A 419 -12.10 5.11 -16.61
CA GLN A 419 -12.29 6.30 -15.80
C GLN A 419 -10.91 6.88 -15.45
N LEU A 420 -10.69 8.17 -15.72
CA LEU A 420 -9.46 8.87 -15.37
C LEU A 420 -9.25 8.82 -13.85
N SER A 421 -8.03 8.46 -13.47
CA SER A 421 -7.57 8.41 -12.08
C SER A 421 -6.23 9.14 -11.98
N LEU A 422 -5.86 9.57 -10.78
CA LEU A 422 -4.58 10.23 -10.55
C LEU A 422 -3.39 9.32 -10.86
N ASN A 423 -3.57 7.99 -10.82
CA ASN A 423 -2.53 7.04 -11.21
C ASN A 423 -2.19 7.11 -12.71
N HIS A 424 -3.16 7.45 -13.57
CA HIS A 424 -2.92 7.54 -15.01
C HIS A 424 -2.07 8.75 -15.40
N ILE A 425 -2.19 9.86 -14.66
CA ILE A 425 -1.54 11.12 -14.99
C ILE A 425 -0.02 10.96 -15.16
N PRO A 426 0.76 10.47 -14.17
CA PRO A 426 2.21 10.32 -14.34
C PRO A 426 2.58 9.32 -15.44
N LEU A 427 1.75 8.30 -15.68
CA LEU A 427 1.99 7.29 -16.73
C LEU A 427 1.78 7.83 -18.14
N LEU A 428 0.90 8.82 -18.30
CA LEU A 428 0.48 9.36 -19.59
C LEU A 428 1.02 10.78 -19.86
N LEU A 429 1.64 11.43 -18.87
CA LEU A 429 2.04 12.83 -18.95
C LEU A 429 2.98 13.12 -20.12
N GLY A 430 3.89 12.19 -20.43
CA GLY A 430 4.82 12.31 -21.56
C GLY A 430 4.14 12.22 -22.94
N LEU A 431 2.90 11.72 -23.01
CA LEU A 431 2.12 11.60 -24.24
C LEU A 431 0.99 12.63 -24.32
N ALA A 432 0.45 13.05 -23.16
CA ALA A 432 -0.71 13.92 -23.05
C ALA A 432 -0.53 14.92 -21.88
N SER A 433 0.24 15.98 -22.11
CA SER A 433 0.52 17.03 -21.11
C SER A 433 -0.73 17.72 -20.57
N GLY A 434 -1.81 17.77 -21.35
CA GLY A 434 -3.11 18.33 -20.95
C GLY A 434 -3.76 17.60 -19.76
N LEU A 435 -3.29 16.40 -19.38
CA LEU A 435 -3.73 15.70 -18.18
C LEU A 435 -3.20 16.34 -16.88
N ALA A 436 -2.12 17.13 -16.93
CA ALA A 436 -1.50 17.75 -15.76
C ALA A 436 -2.50 18.59 -14.93
N LYS A 437 -3.45 19.25 -15.60
CA LYS A 437 -4.47 20.06 -14.92
C LYS A 437 -5.32 19.25 -13.92
N TYR A 438 -5.47 17.94 -14.10
CA TYR A 438 -6.27 17.10 -13.20
C TYR A 438 -5.55 16.77 -11.88
N VAL A 439 -4.27 17.12 -11.75
CA VAL A 439 -3.57 17.11 -10.45
C VAL A 439 -4.18 18.15 -9.51
N GLU A 440 -4.75 19.24 -10.04
CA GLU A 440 -5.45 20.25 -9.24
C GLU A 440 -6.83 19.75 -8.82
N ASP A 441 -7.11 19.74 -7.51
CA ASP A 441 -8.34 19.22 -6.91
C ASP A 441 -9.63 19.80 -7.51
N LYS A 442 -9.63 21.06 -7.92
CA LYS A 442 -10.79 21.72 -8.56
C LYS A 442 -11.24 21.01 -9.84
N ASN A 443 -10.32 20.36 -10.54
CA ASN A 443 -10.57 19.64 -11.79
C ASN A 443 -10.94 18.15 -11.56
N GLN A 444 -11.00 17.69 -10.30
CA GLN A 444 -11.27 16.29 -9.96
C GLN A 444 -12.74 16.01 -9.60
N THR A 445 -13.60 17.04 -9.67
CA THR A 445 -14.98 17.04 -9.17
C THR A 445 -15.98 16.30 -10.06
N GLU A 446 -15.62 16.02 -11.32
CA GLU A 446 -16.44 15.28 -12.27
C GLU A 446 -15.67 14.09 -12.86
N PRO A 447 -16.35 12.97 -13.14
CA PRO A 447 -15.74 11.84 -13.83
C PRO A 447 -15.39 12.22 -15.27
N ILE A 448 -14.23 11.76 -15.75
CA ILE A 448 -13.78 11.92 -17.14
C ILE A 448 -13.23 10.59 -17.63
N LEU A 449 -13.48 10.27 -18.89
CA LEU A 449 -12.94 9.09 -19.54
C LEU A 449 -11.63 9.40 -20.24
N VAL A 450 -10.67 8.48 -20.16
CA VAL A 450 -9.36 8.60 -20.81
C VAL A 450 -9.08 7.34 -21.63
N VAL A 451 -8.51 7.52 -22.82
CA VAL A 451 -7.95 6.41 -23.60
C VAL A 451 -6.61 6.03 -23.00
N THR A 452 -6.52 4.87 -22.38
CA THR A 452 -5.29 4.41 -21.72
C THR A 452 -4.37 3.66 -22.67
N HIS A 453 -4.93 3.02 -23.69
CA HIS A 453 -4.19 2.28 -24.71
C HIS A 453 -4.97 2.23 -26.04
N VAL A 454 -4.24 2.03 -27.13
CA VAL A 454 -4.81 1.78 -28.46
C VAL A 454 -4.16 0.52 -29.02
N MET A 455 -4.96 -0.51 -29.26
CA MET A 455 -4.47 -1.81 -29.69
C MET A 455 -3.85 -1.74 -31.09
N PRO A 456 -2.65 -2.32 -31.30
CA PRO A 456 -2.04 -2.44 -32.63
C PRO A 456 -2.96 -3.12 -33.65
N ASN A 457 -2.90 -2.66 -34.92
CA ASN A 457 -3.68 -3.18 -36.05
C ASN A 457 -5.21 -3.16 -35.85
N SER A 458 -5.70 -2.29 -34.96
CA SER A 458 -7.13 -2.06 -34.75
C SER A 458 -7.67 -0.96 -35.69
N PRO A 459 -9.01 -0.90 -35.89
CA PRO A 459 -9.62 0.23 -36.60
C PRO A 459 -9.19 1.60 -36.06
N ALA A 460 -9.15 1.78 -34.74
CA ALA A 460 -8.73 3.04 -34.12
C ALA A 460 -7.25 3.39 -34.41
N GLN A 461 -6.35 2.41 -34.35
CA GLN A 461 -4.93 2.63 -34.67
C GLN A 461 -4.72 3.01 -36.14
N ARG A 462 -5.52 2.45 -37.06
CA ARG A 462 -5.47 2.77 -38.49
C ARG A 462 -5.89 4.22 -38.81
N CYS A 463 -6.57 4.91 -37.90
CA CYS A 463 -6.83 6.34 -38.03
C CYS A 463 -5.56 7.21 -37.91
N ARG A 464 -4.43 6.65 -37.43
CA ARG A 464 -3.13 7.33 -37.29
C ARG A 464 -3.20 8.61 -36.44
N LEU A 465 -4.09 8.64 -35.46
CA LEU A 465 -4.20 9.70 -34.47
C LEU A 465 -3.50 9.28 -33.17
N GLN A 466 -2.87 10.25 -32.51
CA GLN A 466 -2.33 10.05 -31.16
C GLN A 466 -3.47 10.16 -30.14
N LEU A 467 -4.06 9.02 -29.80
CA LEU A 467 -5.24 8.97 -28.93
C LEU A 467 -4.91 8.56 -27.49
N VAL A 468 -3.74 7.95 -27.24
CA VAL A 468 -3.34 7.55 -25.88
C VAL A 468 -3.19 8.80 -25.01
N GLY A 469 -3.90 8.84 -23.89
CA GLY A 469 -3.99 9.99 -23.00
C GLY A 469 -5.07 11.01 -23.36
N SER A 470 -5.71 10.90 -24.53
CA SER A 470 -6.85 11.74 -24.89
C SER A 470 -8.04 11.45 -23.98
N THR A 471 -8.72 12.53 -23.55
CA THR A 471 -9.99 12.40 -22.81
C THR A 471 -11.16 12.46 -23.78
N LEU A 472 -12.21 11.68 -23.51
CA LEU A 472 -13.39 11.63 -24.38
C LEU A 472 -14.33 12.79 -24.05
N LYS A 473 -14.94 13.36 -25.09
CA LYS A 473 -15.96 14.42 -24.97
C LYS A 473 -17.32 13.95 -25.47
N LEU A 474 -17.39 13.44 -26.70
CA LEU A 474 -18.62 12.95 -27.31
C LEU A 474 -18.42 11.54 -27.88
N VAL A 475 -19.46 10.70 -27.80
CA VAL A 475 -19.58 9.47 -28.56
C VAL A 475 -20.94 9.46 -29.24
N ASN A 476 -20.98 9.27 -30.56
CA ASN A 476 -22.20 9.40 -31.38
C ASN A 476 -22.95 10.72 -31.12
N GLY A 477 -22.20 11.82 -31.01
CA GLY A 477 -22.72 13.16 -30.73
C GLY A 477 -23.21 13.38 -29.29
N LYS A 478 -23.20 12.35 -28.43
CA LYS A 478 -23.66 12.45 -27.04
C LYS A 478 -22.49 12.68 -26.08
N PRO A 479 -22.60 13.60 -25.11
CA PRO A 479 -21.61 13.76 -24.06
C PRO A 479 -21.42 12.46 -23.27
N VAL A 480 -20.16 12.11 -22.98
CA VAL A 480 -19.81 10.96 -22.14
C VAL A 480 -18.78 11.37 -21.08
N LYS A 481 -19.05 11.04 -19.83
CA LYS A 481 -18.21 11.28 -18.65
C LYS A 481 -17.92 10.00 -17.86
N THR A 482 -18.81 9.02 -17.95
CA THR A 482 -18.71 7.73 -17.25
C THR A 482 -18.71 6.53 -18.21
N LEU A 483 -18.19 5.38 -17.77
CA LEU A 483 -18.21 4.15 -18.56
C LEU A 483 -19.64 3.68 -18.90
N ALA A 484 -20.61 3.93 -18.02
CA ALA A 484 -22.01 3.61 -18.29
C ALA A 484 -22.57 4.42 -19.47
N GLU A 485 -22.33 5.72 -19.50
CA GLU A 485 -22.72 6.60 -20.61
C GLU A 485 -22.01 6.21 -21.91
N LEU A 486 -20.71 5.88 -21.84
CA LEU A 486 -19.95 5.37 -22.97
C LEU A 486 -20.58 4.09 -23.55
N ARG A 487 -20.86 3.10 -22.70
CA ARG A 487 -21.48 1.83 -23.08
C ARG A 487 -22.84 2.05 -23.76
N GLN A 488 -23.66 2.93 -23.20
CA GLN A 488 -24.95 3.29 -23.78
C GLN A 488 -24.79 3.96 -25.16
N ALA A 489 -23.83 4.86 -25.31
CA ALA A 489 -23.56 5.53 -26.59
C ALA A 489 -23.05 4.55 -27.66
N ILE A 490 -22.15 3.63 -27.30
CA ILE A 490 -21.66 2.55 -28.19
C ILE A 490 -22.83 1.66 -28.65
N ALA A 491 -23.68 1.23 -27.71
CA ALA A 491 -24.82 0.35 -27.98
C ALA A 491 -25.90 0.98 -28.89
N GLN A 492 -25.83 2.29 -29.14
CA GLN A 492 -26.74 3.04 -30.01
C GLN A 492 -26.13 3.33 -31.40
N THR A 493 -24.98 2.73 -31.72
CA THR A 493 -24.34 2.89 -33.03
C THR A 493 -25.20 2.29 -34.15
N GLU A 494 -25.58 3.10 -35.12
CA GLU A 494 -26.39 2.66 -36.27
C GLU A 494 -25.51 2.19 -37.44
N GLU A 495 -24.72 3.09 -38.02
CA GLU A 495 -23.82 2.81 -39.16
C GLU A 495 -22.36 3.13 -38.88
N ILE A 496 -22.08 4.27 -38.25
CA ILE A 496 -20.73 4.74 -37.93
C ILE A 496 -20.70 5.14 -36.46
N LEU A 497 -19.73 4.59 -35.72
CA LEU A 497 -19.40 5.08 -34.39
C LEU A 497 -18.48 6.28 -34.54
N THR A 498 -18.83 7.39 -33.89
CA THR A 498 -17.96 8.56 -33.81
C THR A 498 -17.50 8.80 -32.38
N VAL A 499 -16.22 9.12 -32.21
CA VAL A 499 -15.64 9.55 -30.93
C VAL A 499 -14.98 10.91 -31.14
N LYS A 500 -15.38 11.91 -30.36
CA LYS A 500 -14.73 13.21 -30.32
C LYS A 500 -14.02 13.35 -28.97
N THR A 501 -12.73 13.62 -29.00
CA THR A 501 -11.92 13.87 -27.81
C THR A 501 -12.04 15.33 -27.35
N SER A 502 -11.59 15.62 -26.13
CA SER A 502 -11.64 16.97 -25.54
C SER A 502 -10.75 17.99 -26.28
N ASP A 503 -9.68 17.54 -26.92
CA ASP A 503 -8.80 18.30 -27.81
C ASP A 503 -9.30 18.35 -29.26
N ASN A 504 -10.55 17.92 -29.49
CA ASN A 504 -11.27 17.96 -30.78
C ASN A 504 -10.74 17.01 -31.87
N ALA A 505 -9.86 16.05 -31.55
CA ALA A 505 -9.62 14.94 -32.46
C ALA A 505 -10.90 14.12 -32.64
N MET A 506 -11.10 13.60 -33.84
CA MET A 506 -12.30 12.85 -34.21
C MET A 506 -11.92 11.52 -34.83
N VAL A 507 -12.48 10.45 -34.28
CA VAL A 507 -12.36 9.08 -34.78
C VAL A 507 -13.74 8.65 -35.27
N ALA A 508 -13.78 8.04 -36.45
CA ALA A 508 -14.99 7.45 -37.02
C ALA A 508 -14.68 6.02 -37.46
N ILE A 509 -15.47 5.05 -36.98
CA ILE A 509 -15.29 3.63 -37.29
C ILE A 509 -16.63 3.08 -37.74
N SER A 510 -16.68 2.39 -38.89
CA SER A 510 -17.91 1.77 -39.34
C SER A 510 -18.37 0.69 -38.36
N LYS A 511 -19.68 0.54 -38.15
CA LYS A 511 -20.25 -0.52 -37.31
C LYS A 511 -19.78 -1.89 -37.78
N LYS A 512 -19.67 -2.09 -39.11
CA LYS A 512 -19.12 -3.31 -39.69
C LYS A 512 -17.69 -3.57 -39.20
N ASP A 513 -16.80 -2.59 -39.33
CA ASP A 513 -15.41 -2.74 -38.86
C ASP A 513 -15.32 -2.98 -37.35
N LEU A 514 -16.19 -2.36 -36.55
CA LEU A 514 -16.26 -2.63 -35.11
C LEU A 514 -16.58 -4.10 -34.86
N LEU A 515 -17.69 -4.61 -35.42
CA LEU A 515 -18.16 -5.97 -35.19
C LEU A 515 -17.17 -7.01 -35.73
N ASP A 516 -16.66 -6.82 -36.94
CA ASP A 516 -15.73 -7.75 -37.61
C ASP A 516 -14.39 -7.85 -36.84
N ASN A 517 -13.97 -6.78 -36.16
CA ASN A 517 -12.70 -6.76 -35.42
C ASN A 517 -12.85 -7.09 -33.93
N GLU A 518 -14.00 -6.86 -33.29
CA GLU A 518 -14.15 -7.00 -31.84
C GLU A 518 -13.85 -8.43 -31.37
N VAL A 519 -14.43 -9.43 -32.03
CA VAL A 519 -14.19 -10.85 -31.68
C VAL A 519 -12.72 -11.23 -31.91
N ARG A 520 -12.13 -10.72 -33.00
CA ARG A 520 -10.71 -10.97 -33.30
C ARG A 520 -9.81 -10.36 -32.23
N LEU A 521 -10.03 -9.10 -31.86
CA LEU A 521 -9.26 -8.39 -30.84
C LEU A 521 -9.42 -9.05 -29.47
N ALA A 522 -10.65 -9.35 -29.06
CA ALA A 522 -10.94 -10.07 -27.81
C ALA A 522 -10.19 -11.40 -27.73
N ARG A 523 -10.17 -12.17 -28.82
CA ARG A 523 -9.41 -13.41 -28.89
C ARG A 523 -7.89 -13.18 -28.86
N THR A 524 -7.38 -12.18 -29.58
CA THR A 524 -5.94 -11.89 -29.65
C THR A 524 -5.37 -11.40 -28.32
N TYR A 525 -6.11 -10.54 -27.62
CA TYR A 525 -5.66 -9.90 -26.38
C TYR A 525 -6.28 -10.50 -25.11
N ALA A 526 -7.06 -11.59 -25.26
CA ALA A 526 -7.69 -12.35 -24.19
C ALA A 526 -8.57 -11.53 -23.22
N TYR A 527 -9.29 -10.51 -23.73
CA TYR A 527 -10.21 -9.72 -22.92
C TYR A 527 -11.66 -10.16 -23.09
N GLN A 528 -12.47 -9.97 -22.05
CA GLN A 528 -13.92 -10.17 -22.12
C GLN A 528 -14.58 -8.98 -22.81
N ILE A 529 -15.42 -9.25 -23.82
CA ILE A 529 -16.16 -8.20 -24.51
C ILE A 529 -17.06 -7.48 -23.50
N ALA A 530 -16.86 -6.18 -23.39
CA ALA A 530 -17.55 -5.36 -22.40
C ALA A 530 -18.99 -5.04 -22.83
N ALA A 531 -19.80 -4.57 -21.87
CA ALA A 531 -21.26 -4.51 -22.02
C ALA A 531 -21.75 -3.61 -23.17
N GLY A 532 -20.99 -2.55 -23.52
CA GLY A 532 -21.34 -1.66 -24.62
C GLY A 532 -21.29 -2.39 -25.96
N MET A 533 -20.15 -3.03 -26.23
CA MET A 533 -19.96 -3.85 -27.43
C MET A 533 -20.84 -5.10 -27.44
N GLU A 534 -21.02 -5.77 -26.31
CA GLU A 534 -21.90 -6.94 -26.21
C GLU A 534 -23.34 -6.59 -26.60
N THR A 535 -23.85 -5.45 -26.11
CA THR A 535 -25.20 -4.98 -26.45
C THR A 535 -25.33 -4.65 -27.93
N LEU A 536 -24.31 -4.02 -28.53
CA LEU A 536 -24.29 -3.72 -29.96
C LEU A 536 -24.31 -5.01 -30.81
N ILE A 537 -23.50 -6.01 -30.44
CA ILE A 537 -23.45 -7.32 -31.11
C ILE A 537 -24.81 -8.02 -31.03
N LYS A 538 -25.43 -8.09 -29.83
CA LYS A 538 -26.75 -8.72 -29.65
C LYS A 538 -27.84 -8.08 -30.49
N LYS A 539 -27.86 -6.74 -30.59
CA LYS A 539 -28.81 -6.01 -31.44
C LYS A 539 -28.65 -6.37 -32.91
N GLU A 540 -27.42 -6.50 -33.40
CA GLU A 540 -27.17 -6.83 -34.79
C GLU A 540 -27.58 -8.28 -35.10
N LEU A 541 -27.27 -9.22 -34.21
CA LEU A 541 -27.70 -10.62 -34.35
C LEU A 541 -29.23 -10.76 -34.36
N THR A 542 -29.93 -9.98 -33.52
CA THR A 542 -31.41 -9.98 -33.47
C THR A 542 -32.01 -9.44 -34.77
N LYS A 543 -31.42 -8.36 -35.32
CA LYS A 543 -31.84 -7.82 -36.64
C LYS A 543 -31.65 -8.85 -37.75
N GLN A 544 -30.52 -9.55 -37.77
CA GLN A 544 -30.25 -10.62 -38.76
C GLN A 544 -31.18 -11.83 -38.58
N GLY A 545 -31.48 -12.22 -37.34
CA GLY A 545 -32.43 -13.31 -37.06
C GLY A 545 -33.86 -13.01 -37.49
N ASN A 546 -34.33 -11.76 -37.30
CA ASN A 546 -35.66 -11.33 -37.75
C ASN A 546 -35.78 -11.19 -39.28
N LEU A 547 -34.65 -11.00 -40.00
CA LEU A 547 -34.61 -11.03 -41.47
C LEU A 547 -34.68 -12.47 -42.03
N GLY A 548 -34.43 -13.50 -41.20
CA GLY A 548 -34.47 -14.92 -41.57
C GLY A 548 -35.85 -15.59 -41.45
N THR A 549 -36.86 -14.92 -40.87
CA THR A 549 -38.24 -15.45 -40.72
C THR A 549 -39.24 -14.82 -41.69
N THR A 550 -38.78 -13.98 -42.61
CA THR A 550 -39.58 -13.46 -43.73
C THR A 550 -38.91 -13.84 -45.04
N LYS A 551 -39.00 -15.12 -45.40
CA LYS A 551 -39.01 -15.60 -46.79
C LYS A 551 -39.49 -17.04 -46.88
#